data_AF-A0AAV9W8G4-F1
#
_entry.id   AF-A0AAV9W8G4-F1
#
_cell.length_a   1.000
_cell.length_b   1.000
_cell.length_c   1.000
_cell.angle_alpha   90.00
_cell.angle_beta   90.00
_cell.angle_gamma   90.00
#
_symmetry.space_group_name_H-M   'P 1'
#
loop_
_entity.id
_entity.type
_entity.pdbx_description
1 polymer ?
#
loop_
_entity_poly.entity_id
_entity_poly.type
_entity_poly.pdbx_seq_one_letter_code
_entity_poly.pdbx_strand_id
1 'polypeptide(L)'
;MKGVAIFTIVSLLQVRAILGIPAALPQDLTGDFFDGLPEPQPTGAPLGTETNGPPVDISAIIDAAVAQATAVDAPGADPALTDNSEPTEPEKMRKRSPSSDAITPSGYYLVFSGLNGATQAPSYLTFKSIPVYDPNLCAAKCNSISGCRFFNLYIEINVHGQIIKCSFYSIRSTASSATNVGQWRDSFRVTIKNSNGYAKYQPYPPVDGFTVETLGGAINGKRLAPGDPDPYMGYTSIEASDPSTCAIACEQKTAYNSRHPSIQGTYRACNFFNFYHLYKNGEGYRTICSFYLIQFNSSYATNHGYSSNGDTYTIAESYGYTRVVQQGDGGIVAV
;
A
#
# COMPACT_ATOMS: atom_id res chain seq x y z
N MET A 1 -0.02 -3.20 88.16
CA MET A 1 0.58 -4.48 87.71
C MET A 1 0.09 -4.80 86.31
N LYS A 2 0.92 -5.44 85.48
CA LYS A 2 0.63 -6.07 84.16
C LYS A 2 -0.70 -5.68 83.47
N GLY A 3 -0.64 -4.74 82.53
CA GLY A 3 -1.66 -4.64 81.48
C GLY A 3 -1.47 -5.79 80.47
N VAL A 4 -2.57 -6.39 79.98
CA VAL A 4 -2.54 -7.48 79.01
C VAL A 4 -2.66 -6.92 77.60
N ALA A 5 -1.63 -7.09 76.78
CA ALA A 5 -1.68 -6.76 75.36
C ALA A 5 -2.28 -7.93 74.57
N ILE A 6 -3.38 -7.69 73.86
CA ILE A 6 -4.04 -8.70 73.02
C ILE A 6 -3.30 -8.75 71.67
N PHE A 7 -2.68 -9.88 71.36
CA PHE A 7 -2.09 -10.14 70.04
C PHE A 7 -3.20 -10.47 69.03
N THR A 8 -3.67 -9.46 68.30
CA THR A 8 -4.47 -9.67 67.08
C THR A 8 -3.55 -10.03 65.92
N ILE A 9 -3.57 -11.31 65.52
CA ILE A 9 -2.84 -11.77 64.32
C ILE A 9 -3.58 -11.25 63.09
N VAL A 10 -3.13 -10.10 62.56
CA VAL A 10 -3.54 -9.64 61.23
C VAL A 10 -2.83 -10.51 60.20
N SER A 11 -3.54 -11.53 59.70
CA SER A 11 -3.08 -12.32 58.57
C SER A 11 -3.02 -11.43 57.33
N LEU A 12 -1.81 -11.12 56.85
CA LEU A 12 -1.66 -10.50 55.54
C LEU A 12 -2.04 -11.52 54.46
N LEU A 13 -3.31 -11.51 54.06
CA LEU A 13 -3.66 -11.93 52.71
C LEU A 13 -2.91 -11.00 51.75
N GLN A 14 -1.80 -11.49 51.18
CA GLN A 14 -1.26 -10.90 49.97
C GLN A 14 -2.27 -11.14 48.86
N VAL A 15 -3.19 -10.19 48.69
CA VAL A 15 -3.92 -10.03 47.43
C VAL A 15 -2.87 -9.69 46.38
N ARG A 16 -2.32 -10.73 45.75
CA ARG A 16 -1.66 -10.59 44.46
C ARG A 16 -2.73 -10.11 43.50
N ALA A 17 -2.83 -8.80 43.35
CA ALA A 17 -3.41 -8.22 42.16
C ALA A 17 -2.58 -8.75 40.99
N ILE A 18 -3.08 -9.83 40.37
CA ILE A 18 -2.68 -10.18 39.02
C ILE A 18 -3.22 -9.04 38.19
N LEU A 19 -2.38 -8.03 37.98
CA LEU A 19 -2.52 -7.10 36.89
C LEU A 19 -2.49 -7.96 35.64
N GLY A 20 -3.67 -8.32 35.13
CA GLY A 20 -3.80 -8.92 33.82
C GLY A 20 -3.17 -7.93 32.86
N ILE A 21 -2.02 -8.31 32.29
CA ILE A 21 -1.40 -7.57 31.21
C ILE A 21 -2.50 -7.38 30.16
N PRO A 22 -2.80 -6.15 29.72
CA PRO A 22 -3.78 -5.95 28.67
C PRO A 22 -3.33 -6.78 27.47
N ALA A 23 -4.18 -7.72 27.02
CA ALA A 23 -3.89 -8.48 25.81
C ALA A 23 -3.73 -7.48 24.65
N ALA A 24 -2.65 -7.64 23.88
CA ALA A 24 -2.20 -6.69 22.86
C ALA A 24 -3.38 -6.14 22.04
N LEU A 25 -3.49 -4.81 21.95
CA LEU A 25 -4.56 -4.19 21.18
C LEU A 25 -4.29 -4.37 19.67
N PRO A 26 -5.33 -4.60 18.85
CA PRO A 26 -5.17 -5.24 17.55
C PRO A 26 -4.87 -4.27 16.40
N GLN A 27 -4.27 -4.84 15.34
CA GLN A 27 -4.06 -4.21 14.03
C GLN A 27 -3.39 -2.83 14.07
N ASP A 28 -2.23 -2.79 14.73
CA ASP A 28 -1.43 -1.60 14.74
C ASP A 28 -0.59 -1.46 13.47
N LEU A 29 -1.17 -0.80 12.47
CA LEU A 29 -0.39 0.01 11.54
C LEU A 29 0.05 1.28 12.30
N THR A 30 0.91 1.07 13.30
CA THR A 30 1.41 2.09 14.25
C THR A 30 2.24 3.15 13.53
N GLY A 31 2.57 4.24 14.24
CA GLY A 31 3.72 5.06 13.85
C GLY A 31 4.96 4.22 13.54
N ASP A 32 5.24 3.15 14.28
CA ASP A 32 6.38 2.25 14.00
C ASP A 32 6.22 1.50 12.67
N PHE A 33 4.99 1.23 12.21
CA PHE A 33 4.77 0.69 10.86
C PHE A 33 5.11 1.76 9.82
N PHE A 34 4.62 2.99 9.98
CA PHE A 34 4.75 4.06 8.99
C PHE A 34 6.15 4.69 8.94
N ASP A 35 6.76 4.94 10.09
CA ASP A 35 8.13 5.44 10.26
C ASP A 35 9.16 4.33 9.98
N GLY A 36 8.76 3.05 10.08
CA GLY A 36 9.54 1.89 9.66
C GLY A 36 9.54 1.60 8.15
N LEU A 37 8.79 2.36 7.34
CA LEU A 37 8.80 2.19 5.88
C LEU A 37 10.04 2.86 5.26
N PRO A 38 10.73 2.22 4.30
CA PRO A 38 11.97 2.75 3.74
C PRO A 38 11.72 4.02 2.92
N GLU A 39 12.50 5.08 3.17
CA GLU A 39 12.28 6.40 2.56
C GLU A 39 12.09 6.32 1.03
N PRO A 40 11.01 6.89 0.49
CA PRO A 40 10.74 6.87 -0.95
C PRO A 40 11.92 7.35 -1.79
N GLN A 41 12.20 6.64 -2.89
CA GLN A 41 13.19 7.01 -3.90
C GLN A 41 12.46 7.48 -5.18
N PRO A 42 12.16 8.78 -5.34
CA PRO A 42 11.22 9.24 -6.37
C PRO A 42 11.86 9.15 -7.77
N THR A 43 11.40 8.19 -8.56
CA THR A 43 11.98 7.84 -9.86
C THR A 43 11.10 8.34 -11.00
N GLY A 44 11.69 8.52 -12.18
CA GLY A 44 11.02 8.95 -13.41
C GLY A 44 11.82 8.51 -14.62
N ALA A 45 11.38 8.91 -15.82
CA ALA A 45 12.12 8.57 -17.03
C ALA A 45 13.51 9.25 -17.06
N PRO A 46 14.57 8.55 -17.51
CA PRO A 46 15.89 9.13 -17.67
C PRO A 46 15.89 10.24 -18.74
N LEU A 47 16.71 11.26 -18.50
CA LEU A 47 16.93 12.35 -19.44
C LEU A 47 17.87 11.90 -20.58
N GLY A 48 17.63 12.37 -21.80
CA GLY A 48 18.41 12.01 -22.99
C GLY A 48 17.65 11.14 -24.01
N THR A 49 18.42 10.50 -24.89
CA THR A 49 17.99 9.90 -26.17
C THR A 49 17.32 8.53 -26.08
N GLU A 50 17.27 7.90 -24.90
CA GLU A 50 16.54 6.64 -24.72
C GLU A 50 15.05 6.84 -25.03
N THR A 51 14.46 5.87 -25.75
CA THR A 51 13.10 5.98 -26.32
C THR A 51 12.07 5.12 -25.59
N ASN A 52 12.49 4.14 -24.79
CA ASN A 52 11.62 3.27 -24.00
C ASN A 52 12.40 2.83 -22.75
N GLY A 53 11.71 2.69 -21.61
CA GLY A 53 12.27 2.03 -20.43
C GLY A 53 12.22 0.50 -20.54
N PRO A 54 12.75 -0.22 -19.54
CA PRO A 54 12.56 -1.66 -19.44
C PRO A 54 11.07 -2.02 -19.35
N PRO A 55 10.67 -3.24 -19.74
CA PRO A 55 9.34 -3.76 -19.40
C PRO A 55 9.21 -3.92 -17.88
N VAL A 56 7.97 -3.86 -17.37
CA VAL A 56 7.69 -4.17 -15.96
C VAL A 56 7.79 -5.69 -15.77
N ASP A 57 8.69 -6.14 -14.91
CA ASP A 57 8.82 -7.55 -14.55
C ASP A 57 7.78 -7.93 -13.49
N ILE A 58 6.63 -8.41 -13.96
CA ILE A 58 5.52 -8.83 -13.09
C ILE A 58 5.91 -10.09 -12.28
N SER A 59 6.78 -10.95 -12.79
CA SER A 59 7.22 -12.15 -12.05
C SER A 59 8.09 -11.77 -10.86
N ALA A 60 9.09 -10.90 -11.05
CA ALA A 60 9.92 -10.41 -9.95
C ALA A 60 9.11 -9.70 -8.85
N ILE A 61 8.04 -8.98 -9.23
CA ILE A 61 7.13 -8.32 -8.28
C ILE A 61 6.28 -9.33 -7.50
N ILE A 62 5.80 -10.39 -8.17
CA ILE A 62 5.09 -11.50 -7.51
C ILE A 62 6.01 -12.25 -6.54
N ASP A 63 7.23 -12.59 -6.97
CA ASP A 63 8.20 -13.32 -6.16
C ASP A 63 8.59 -12.52 -4.91
N ALA A 64 8.82 -11.20 -5.03
CA ALA A 64 9.07 -10.31 -3.91
C ALA A 64 7.87 -10.21 -2.93
N ALA A 65 6.65 -10.10 -3.46
CA ALA A 65 5.43 -10.05 -2.64
C ALA A 65 5.18 -11.35 -1.88
N VAL A 66 5.43 -12.50 -2.54
CA VAL A 66 5.33 -13.83 -1.94
C VAL A 66 6.41 -14.03 -0.87
N ALA A 67 7.65 -13.60 -1.13
CA ALA A 67 8.74 -13.67 -0.16
C ALA A 67 8.41 -12.87 1.10
N GLN A 68 7.94 -11.62 0.99
CA GLN A 68 7.53 -10.84 2.17
C GLN A 68 6.33 -11.46 2.88
N ALA A 69 5.30 -11.91 2.15
CA ALA A 69 4.09 -12.48 2.74
C ALA A 69 4.33 -13.83 3.46
N THR A 70 5.43 -14.53 3.16
CA THR A 70 5.81 -15.81 3.79
C THR A 70 6.98 -15.71 4.78
N ALA A 71 7.64 -14.56 4.89
CA ALA A 71 8.69 -14.33 5.87
C ALA A 71 8.17 -14.35 7.32
N VAL A 72 9.02 -14.81 8.24
CA VAL A 72 8.72 -14.95 9.68
C VAL A 72 9.28 -13.82 10.54
N ASP A 73 10.16 -13.02 9.96
CA ASP A 73 10.97 -11.96 10.59
C ASP A 73 10.85 -10.61 9.85
N ALA A 74 10.06 -10.55 8.77
CA ALA A 74 9.79 -9.31 8.05
C ALA A 74 8.84 -8.38 8.84
N PRO A 75 8.95 -7.05 8.68
CA PRO A 75 7.92 -6.12 9.12
C PRO A 75 6.56 -6.52 8.52
N GLY A 76 5.60 -6.88 9.37
CA GLY A 76 4.31 -7.40 8.95
C GLY A 76 4.21 -8.92 8.78
N ALA A 77 5.04 -9.71 9.47
CA ALA A 77 4.80 -11.15 9.64
C ALA A 77 3.46 -11.45 10.35
N ASP A 78 3.08 -12.73 10.43
CA ASP A 78 1.84 -13.14 11.12
C ASP A 78 1.96 -12.86 12.65
N PRO A 79 1.05 -12.08 13.27
CA PRO A 79 1.12 -11.75 14.71
C PRO A 79 1.13 -12.96 15.65
N ALA A 80 0.82 -14.16 15.16
CA ALA A 80 1.01 -15.41 15.90
C ALA A 80 2.49 -15.73 16.27
N LEU A 81 3.47 -14.88 15.92
CA LEU A 81 4.90 -15.11 16.17
C LEU A 81 5.64 -14.03 17.02
N THR A 82 5.14 -12.79 17.16
CA THR A 82 5.80 -11.67 17.91
C THR A 82 4.79 -10.64 18.46
N ASP A 83 5.19 -9.77 19.41
CA ASP A 83 4.29 -9.19 20.45
C ASP A 83 4.39 -7.64 20.68
N ASN A 84 3.25 -6.92 20.81
CA ASN A 84 3.01 -5.49 21.25
C ASN A 84 3.62 -4.32 20.40
N SER A 85 3.31 -2.99 20.49
CA SER A 85 2.25 -2.04 21.03
C SER A 85 2.70 -0.57 20.73
N GLU A 86 1.96 0.57 20.61
CA GLU A 86 0.53 1.02 20.69
C GLU A 86 0.37 2.45 19.99
N PRO A 87 -0.84 3.01 19.72
CA PRO A 87 -1.07 4.05 18.65
C PRO A 87 -1.58 5.48 19.03
N THR A 88 -1.69 6.40 18.05
CA THR A 88 -2.66 7.56 18.03
C THR A 88 -2.90 8.22 16.63
N GLU A 89 -3.94 9.07 16.47
CA GLU A 89 -4.62 9.51 15.20
C GLU A 89 -4.39 11.01 14.79
N PRO A 90 -4.55 11.45 13.50
CA PRO A 90 -5.64 12.43 13.15
C PRO A 90 -6.16 12.47 11.66
N GLU A 91 -6.95 13.50 11.30
CA GLU A 91 -7.88 13.62 10.13
C GLU A 91 -7.35 13.92 8.69
N LYS A 92 -7.86 13.13 7.72
CA LYS A 92 -8.63 13.51 6.49
C LYS A 92 -8.24 14.76 5.64
N MET A 93 -7.73 14.52 4.42
CA MET A 93 -7.43 15.57 3.40
C MET A 93 -8.57 15.83 2.37
N ARG A 94 -8.53 17.00 1.72
CA ARG A 94 -9.60 17.58 0.85
C ARG A 94 -9.21 17.65 -0.64
N LYS A 95 -10.16 17.30 -1.54
CA LYS A 95 -9.97 17.38 -3.01
C LYS A 95 -9.75 18.81 -3.55
N ARG A 96 -8.94 18.91 -4.61
CA ARG A 96 -8.89 20.03 -5.58
C ARG A 96 -9.10 19.49 -7.00
N SER A 97 -9.58 20.36 -7.90
CA SER A 97 -9.76 20.08 -9.33
C SER A 97 -8.77 20.91 -10.17
N PRO A 98 -8.18 20.37 -11.25
CA PRO A 98 -7.50 21.16 -12.26
C PRO A 98 -8.48 21.70 -13.32
N SER A 99 -8.04 22.68 -14.10
CA SER A 99 -8.72 23.20 -15.29
C SER A 99 -7.69 23.71 -16.30
N SER A 100 -7.76 23.22 -17.53
CA SER A 100 -7.09 23.76 -18.73
C SER A 100 -7.58 23.04 -19.99
N ASP A 101 -7.28 23.58 -21.17
CA ASP A 101 -7.69 23.06 -22.49
C ASP A 101 -6.96 21.77 -22.92
N ALA A 102 -6.39 21.01 -21.98
CA ALA A 102 -5.65 19.80 -22.26
C ALA A 102 -6.60 18.64 -22.64
N ILE A 103 -6.44 18.12 -23.86
CA ILE A 103 -7.14 16.91 -24.33
C ILE A 103 -6.94 15.80 -23.29
N THR A 104 -8.05 15.20 -22.86
CA THR A 104 -8.09 14.17 -21.82
C THR A 104 -8.58 12.86 -22.43
N PRO A 105 -7.77 11.78 -22.42
CA PRO A 105 -8.16 10.49 -23.01
C PRO A 105 -9.39 9.87 -22.35
N SER A 106 -10.14 9.07 -23.14
CA SER A 106 -11.27 8.30 -22.61
C SER A 106 -10.81 7.37 -21.48
N GLY A 107 -11.55 7.38 -20.37
CA GLY A 107 -11.21 6.62 -19.15
C GLY A 107 -10.15 7.27 -18.25
N TYR A 108 -9.66 8.47 -18.57
CA TYR A 108 -8.71 9.23 -17.74
C TYR A 108 -9.28 10.57 -17.31
N TYR A 109 -8.72 11.14 -16.24
CA TYR A 109 -8.86 12.55 -15.89
C TYR A 109 -7.51 13.25 -15.81
N LEU A 110 -7.49 14.53 -16.22
CA LEU A 110 -6.37 15.43 -15.98
C LEU A 110 -6.19 15.65 -14.47
N VAL A 111 -4.95 15.58 -13.99
CA VAL A 111 -4.55 15.85 -12.60
C VAL A 111 -3.81 17.19 -12.49
N PHE A 112 -2.94 17.48 -13.46
CA PHE A 112 -2.24 18.76 -13.60
C PHE A 112 -1.85 19.00 -15.07
N SER A 113 -1.51 20.24 -15.41
CA SER A 113 -1.15 20.63 -16.78
C SER A 113 -0.14 21.78 -16.84
N GLY A 114 0.64 21.84 -17.91
CA GLY A 114 1.51 22.98 -18.24
C GLY A 114 2.73 23.16 -17.33
N LEU A 115 3.10 22.16 -16.53
CA LEU A 115 4.21 22.27 -15.58
C LEU A 115 5.58 22.24 -16.28
N ASN A 116 6.60 22.73 -15.56
CA ASN A 116 7.99 22.86 -16.03
C ASN A 116 8.92 21.77 -15.47
N GLY A 117 8.34 20.66 -15.00
CA GLY A 117 9.06 19.49 -14.50
C GLY A 117 8.27 18.21 -14.77
N ALA A 118 8.97 17.09 -14.95
CA ALA A 118 8.35 15.77 -15.08
C ALA A 118 8.15 15.12 -13.70
N THR A 119 7.18 14.21 -13.61
CA THR A 119 6.89 13.45 -12.39
C THR A 119 8.12 12.63 -11.95
N GLN A 120 8.48 12.77 -10.68
CA GLN A 120 9.25 11.79 -9.94
C GLN A 120 8.38 11.23 -8.82
N ALA A 121 8.18 9.92 -8.80
CA ALA A 121 7.42 9.23 -7.75
C ALA A 121 8.01 7.82 -7.52
N PRO A 122 7.91 7.26 -6.31
CA PRO A 122 8.40 5.90 -6.03
C PRO A 122 7.67 4.84 -6.85
N SER A 123 6.39 5.08 -7.14
CA SER A 123 5.49 4.26 -7.95
C SER A 123 5.82 4.24 -9.46
N TYR A 124 7.05 4.54 -9.87
CA TYR A 124 7.46 4.57 -11.29
C TYR A 124 7.60 3.16 -11.87
N LEU A 125 6.97 2.92 -13.02
CA LEU A 125 6.98 1.62 -13.71
C LEU A 125 7.95 1.60 -14.89
N THR A 126 7.80 2.53 -15.83
CA THR A 126 8.59 2.60 -17.08
C THR A 126 8.27 3.90 -17.84
N PHE A 127 8.86 4.09 -19.02
CA PHE A 127 8.56 5.23 -19.89
C PHE A 127 8.56 4.85 -21.38
N LYS A 128 8.02 5.75 -22.21
CA LYS A 128 8.08 5.66 -23.67
C LYS A 128 8.09 7.06 -24.31
N SER A 129 8.97 7.27 -25.28
CA SER A 129 8.91 8.41 -26.20
C SER A 129 7.87 8.19 -27.30
N ILE A 130 7.16 9.26 -27.66
CA ILE A 130 6.11 9.25 -28.70
C ILE A 130 6.40 10.33 -29.77
N PRO A 131 5.95 10.14 -31.03
CA PRO A 131 6.32 11.04 -32.13
C PRO A 131 5.55 12.37 -32.17
N VAL A 132 4.48 12.50 -31.39
CA VAL A 132 3.59 13.67 -31.34
C VAL A 132 3.05 13.83 -29.92
N TYR A 133 2.70 15.05 -29.51
CA TYR A 133 2.12 15.32 -28.18
C TYR A 133 0.63 14.92 -28.18
N ASP A 134 0.38 13.62 -28.04
CA ASP A 134 -0.97 13.05 -27.96
C ASP A 134 -1.14 12.24 -26.66
N PRO A 135 -1.94 12.74 -25.70
CA PRO A 135 -2.32 12.02 -24.49
C PRO A 135 -2.90 10.61 -24.74
N ASN A 136 -3.55 10.36 -25.88
CA ASN A 136 -4.14 9.07 -26.19
C ASN A 136 -3.07 7.98 -26.44
N LEU A 137 -1.91 8.34 -26.98
CA LEU A 137 -0.78 7.41 -27.15
C LEU A 137 -0.22 6.95 -25.79
N CYS A 138 -0.12 7.87 -24.83
CA CYS A 138 0.25 7.53 -23.46
C CYS A 138 -0.83 6.67 -22.76
N ALA A 139 -2.11 7.04 -22.89
CA ALA A 139 -3.21 6.27 -22.32
C ALA A 139 -3.27 4.84 -22.87
N ALA A 140 -3.12 4.65 -24.19
CA ALA A 140 -3.04 3.33 -24.80
C ALA A 140 -1.87 2.50 -24.24
N LYS A 141 -0.70 3.11 -24.05
CA LYS A 141 0.46 2.41 -23.45
C LYS A 141 0.22 2.06 -21.97
N CYS A 142 -0.34 2.97 -21.16
CA CYS A 142 -0.69 2.70 -19.76
C CYS A 142 -1.87 1.72 -19.61
N ASN A 143 -2.71 1.54 -20.62
CA ASN A 143 -3.70 0.45 -20.67
C ASN A 143 -3.06 -0.92 -20.95
N SER A 144 -1.88 -0.96 -21.57
CA SER A 144 -1.11 -2.20 -21.83
C SER A 144 -0.08 -2.58 -20.76
N ILE A 145 0.09 -1.76 -19.71
CA ILE A 145 1.01 -2.02 -18.60
C ILE A 145 0.15 -2.42 -17.40
N SER A 146 0.34 -3.64 -16.85
CA SER A 146 -0.40 -4.05 -15.65
C SER A 146 -0.05 -3.16 -14.46
N GLY A 147 -1.03 -2.94 -13.59
CA GLY A 147 -0.92 -2.01 -12.46
C GLY A 147 -0.71 -0.52 -12.82
N CYS A 148 -0.57 -0.10 -14.08
CA CYS A 148 -0.43 1.33 -14.40
C CYS A 148 -1.73 2.10 -14.11
N ARG A 149 -1.64 3.20 -13.34
CA ARG A 149 -2.78 4.04 -12.94
C ARG A 149 -2.64 5.49 -13.35
N PHE A 150 -1.43 5.97 -13.56
CA PHE A 150 -1.15 7.35 -13.93
C PHE A 150 -0.05 7.42 -14.98
N PHE A 151 -0.10 8.45 -15.82
CA PHE A 151 0.99 8.80 -16.71
C PHE A 151 1.24 10.31 -16.71
N ASN A 152 2.50 10.69 -16.88
CA ASN A 152 2.91 12.07 -17.11
C ASN A 152 3.41 12.21 -18.55
N LEU A 153 2.78 13.09 -19.32
CA LEU A 153 3.16 13.44 -20.69
C LEU A 153 3.84 14.82 -20.69
N TYR A 154 5.05 14.89 -21.21
CA TYR A 154 5.85 16.12 -21.23
C TYR A 154 6.80 16.19 -22.43
N ILE A 155 7.39 17.36 -22.63
CA ILE A 155 8.45 17.62 -23.62
C ILE A 155 9.77 17.81 -22.88
N GLU A 156 10.75 16.95 -23.15
CA GLU A 156 12.15 17.19 -22.82
C GLU A 156 12.80 17.99 -23.95
N ILE A 157 13.49 19.08 -23.61
CA ILE A 157 14.34 19.83 -24.54
C ILE A 157 15.79 19.54 -24.19
N ASN A 158 16.55 18.94 -25.12
CA ASN A 158 17.97 18.61 -24.99
C ASN A 158 18.77 19.04 -26.24
N VAL A 159 20.08 18.76 -26.26
CA VAL A 159 21.00 19.16 -27.36
C VAL A 159 20.61 18.61 -28.74
N HIS A 160 19.79 17.56 -28.81
CA HIS A 160 19.33 16.94 -30.05
C HIS A 160 17.92 17.41 -30.45
N GLY A 161 17.31 18.35 -29.71
CA GLY A 161 15.99 18.92 -29.99
C GLY A 161 14.95 18.59 -28.92
N GLN A 162 13.73 18.29 -29.35
CA GLN A 162 12.60 17.98 -28.48
C GLN A 162 12.30 16.48 -28.50
N ILE A 163 12.19 15.87 -27.31
CA ILE A 163 11.73 14.49 -27.14
C ILE A 163 10.46 14.50 -26.29
N ILE A 164 9.37 13.99 -26.85
CA ILE A 164 8.07 13.91 -26.17
C ILE A 164 8.03 12.57 -25.44
N LYS A 165 7.85 12.58 -24.10
CA LYS A 165 7.90 11.39 -23.24
C LYS A 165 6.60 11.21 -22.47
N CYS A 166 6.13 9.96 -22.42
CA CYS A 166 5.20 9.46 -21.42
C CYS A 166 6.01 8.70 -20.35
N SER A 167 5.95 9.09 -19.08
CA SER A 167 6.34 8.22 -17.96
C SER A 167 5.10 7.61 -17.30
N PHE A 168 5.21 6.38 -16.80
CA PHE A 168 4.10 5.55 -16.32
C PHE A 168 4.29 5.15 -14.87
N TYR A 169 3.19 5.15 -14.10
CA TYR A 169 3.23 4.97 -12.65
C TYR A 169 2.09 4.09 -12.16
N SER A 170 2.36 3.31 -11.11
CA SER A 170 1.43 2.39 -10.48
C SER A 170 0.42 3.07 -9.57
N ILE A 171 0.80 4.17 -8.91
CA ILE A 171 -0.09 4.96 -8.04
C ILE A 171 -0.42 6.28 -8.74
N ARG A 172 -1.57 6.88 -8.41
CA ARG A 172 -1.93 8.19 -8.97
C ARG A 172 -1.05 9.28 -8.36
N SER A 173 -0.23 9.90 -9.19
CA SER A 173 0.68 10.97 -8.77
C SER A 173 0.03 12.36 -8.83
N THR A 174 0.59 13.35 -8.14
CA THR A 174 0.02 14.71 -8.02
C THR A 174 0.90 15.79 -8.63
N ALA A 175 0.48 17.06 -8.56
CA ALA A 175 1.24 18.20 -9.10
C ALA A 175 2.56 18.47 -8.35
N SER A 176 2.73 18.04 -7.09
CA SER A 176 3.98 18.21 -6.35
C SER A 176 5.08 17.26 -6.84
N SER A 177 4.72 16.15 -7.48
CA SER A 177 5.67 15.20 -8.10
C SER A 177 6.51 15.78 -9.23
N ALA A 178 6.13 16.94 -9.80
CA ALA A 178 6.70 17.52 -11.01
C ALA A 178 8.10 18.15 -10.78
N THR A 179 9.00 17.43 -10.12
CA THR A 179 10.29 17.89 -9.58
C THR A 179 11.46 17.70 -10.54
N ASN A 180 11.37 16.81 -11.53
CA ASN A 180 12.40 16.68 -12.57
C ASN A 180 12.32 17.87 -13.54
N VAL A 181 12.94 18.98 -13.16
CA VAL A 181 13.04 20.23 -13.96
C VAL A 181 14.16 20.19 -15.02
N GLY A 182 14.77 19.01 -15.24
CA GLY A 182 15.94 18.82 -16.08
C GLY A 182 17.26 19.21 -15.39
N GLN A 183 18.38 18.84 -16.02
CA GLN A 183 19.75 18.98 -15.49
C GLN A 183 20.69 19.65 -16.50
N TRP A 184 21.86 20.10 -16.05
CA TRP A 184 22.97 20.40 -16.95
C TRP A 184 23.60 19.10 -17.49
N ARG A 185 23.98 19.13 -18.77
CA ARG A 185 24.87 18.18 -19.45
C ARG A 185 25.80 18.98 -20.33
N ASP A 186 27.08 18.97 -19.99
CA ASP A 186 28.12 19.82 -20.57
C ASP A 186 27.66 21.29 -20.62
N SER A 187 27.78 21.96 -21.76
CA SER A 187 27.38 23.35 -21.96
C SER A 187 25.87 23.58 -22.19
N PHE A 188 25.02 22.57 -21.99
CA PHE A 188 23.57 22.66 -22.25
C PHE A 188 22.73 22.29 -21.03
N ARG A 189 21.65 23.05 -20.77
CA ARG A 189 20.66 22.71 -19.75
C ARG A 189 19.48 21.98 -20.38
N VAL A 190 19.39 20.67 -20.12
CA VAL A 190 18.16 19.91 -20.40
C VAL A 190 17.02 20.52 -19.57
N THR A 191 15.86 20.74 -20.17
CA THR A 191 14.69 21.30 -19.48
C THR A 191 13.42 20.56 -19.83
N ILE A 192 12.47 20.52 -18.89
CA ILE A 192 11.14 19.95 -19.11
C ILE A 192 10.11 21.06 -19.34
N LYS A 193 9.19 20.83 -20.29
CA LYS A 193 8.10 21.75 -20.67
C LYS A 193 6.80 20.99 -20.94
N ASN A 194 5.69 21.72 -20.85
CA ASN A 194 4.34 21.25 -21.16
C ASN A 194 4.00 19.92 -20.46
N SER A 195 4.29 19.83 -19.16
CA SER A 195 4.10 18.62 -18.37
C SER A 195 2.66 18.51 -17.85
N ASN A 196 1.96 17.48 -18.32
CA ASN A 196 0.59 17.16 -17.96
C ASN A 196 0.52 15.78 -17.28
N GLY A 197 -0.26 15.65 -16.22
CA GLY A 197 -0.47 14.40 -15.49
C GLY A 197 -1.89 13.89 -15.67
N TYR A 198 -2.07 12.60 -15.91
CA TYR A 198 -3.37 11.98 -16.18
C TYR A 198 -3.54 10.67 -15.39
N ALA A 199 -4.67 10.50 -14.71
CA ALA A 199 -4.99 9.33 -13.90
C ALA A 199 -6.18 8.54 -14.45
N LYS A 200 -6.14 7.21 -14.38
CA LYS A 200 -7.27 6.32 -14.73
C LYS A 200 -8.47 6.59 -13.81
N TYR A 201 -9.67 6.66 -14.38
CA TYR A 201 -10.93 6.75 -13.61
C TYR A 201 -11.31 5.41 -12.97
N GLN A 202 -11.08 4.29 -13.68
CA GLN A 202 -11.66 2.99 -13.37
C GLN A 202 -11.30 2.53 -11.95
N PRO A 203 -12.21 1.92 -11.18
CA PRO A 203 -11.84 1.17 -9.99
C PRO A 203 -10.99 -0.06 -10.37
N TYR A 204 -10.51 -0.80 -9.38
CA TYR A 204 -9.89 -2.09 -9.64
C TYR A 204 -10.97 -3.16 -9.91
N PRO A 205 -10.71 -4.11 -10.83
CA PRO A 205 -11.64 -5.20 -11.11
C PRO A 205 -11.59 -6.26 -9.99
N PRO A 206 -12.57 -7.18 -9.93
CA PRO A 206 -12.40 -8.45 -9.22
C PRO A 206 -11.17 -9.21 -9.71
N VAL A 207 -10.65 -10.12 -8.89
CA VAL A 207 -9.58 -11.05 -9.24
C VAL A 207 -10.16 -12.46 -9.25
N ASP A 208 -9.64 -13.36 -10.10
CA ASP A 208 -10.11 -14.75 -10.16
C ASP A 208 -10.08 -15.40 -8.76
N GLY A 209 -11.22 -15.97 -8.36
CA GLY A 209 -11.41 -16.55 -7.02
C GLY A 209 -11.82 -15.56 -5.91
N PHE A 210 -11.88 -14.25 -6.17
CA PHE A 210 -12.18 -13.20 -5.18
C PHE A 210 -13.26 -12.21 -5.66
N THR A 211 -14.27 -11.94 -4.82
CA THR A 211 -15.16 -10.77 -4.98
C THR A 211 -14.46 -9.51 -4.45
N VAL A 212 -14.87 -8.32 -4.90
CA VAL A 212 -14.28 -7.04 -4.46
C VAL A 212 -15.35 -6.05 -3.96
N GLU A 213 -15.05 -5.35 -2.86
CA GLU A 213 -15.77 -4.16 -2.40
C GLU A 213 -14.83 -2.94 -2.30
N THR A 214 -15.35 -1.73 -2.47
CA THR A 214 -14.60 -0.47 -2.28
C THR A 214 -14.71 -0.01 -0.83
N LEU A 215 -13.58 0.31 -0.20
CA LEU A 215 -13.49 0.66 1.22
C LEU A 215 -13.13 2.13 1.44
N GLY A 216 -13.55 2.69 2.59
CA GLY A 216 -13.29 4.09 2.97
C GLY A 216 -11.90 4.35 3.58
N GLY A 217 -11.17 3.30 3.93
CA GLY A 217 -9.87 3.29 4.58
C GLY A 217 -9.29 1.87 4.55
N ALA A 218 -8.15 1.62 5.17
CA ALA A 218 -7.69 0.27 5.40
C ALA A 218 -8.49 -0.39 6.54
N ILE A 219 -8.53 -1.71 6.52
CA ILE A 219 -9.23 -2.52 7.52
C ILE A 219 -8.47 -2.49 8.85
N ASN A 220 -9.17 -2.07 9.92
CA ASN A 220 -8.82 -2.36 11.30
C ASN A 220 -9.98 -3.17 11.89
N GLY A 221 -9.86 -4.49 11.81
CA GLY A 221 -10.90 -5.46 12.13
C GLY A 221 -10.43 -6.55 13.07
N LYS A 222 -11.27 -6.89 14.05
CA LYS A 222 -11.03 -8.00 14.98
C LYS A 222 -12.24 -8.92 15.04
N ARG A 223 -12.00 -10.17 15.45
CA ARG A 223 -13.06 -11.08 15.87
C ARG A 223 -13.69 -10.58 17.18
N LEU A 224 -14.99 -10.81 17.33
CA LEU A 224 -15.79 -10.22 18.41
C LEU A 224 -15.95 -11.13 19.64
N ALA A 225 -15.71 -12.43 19.50
CA ALA A 225 -15.79 -13.39 20.61
C ALA A 225 -14.50 -13.37 21.46
N PRO A 226 -14.59 -13.38 22.80
CA PRO A 226 -13.40 -13.53 23.65
C PRO A 226 -12.73 -14.90 23.44
N GLY A 227 -11.42 -14.90 23.15
CA GLY A 227 -10.64 -16.11 22.92
C GLY A 227 -10.56 -16.58 21.46
N ASP A 228 -11.23 -15.91 20.53
CA ASP A 228 -11.04 -16.12 19.09
C ASP A 228 -9.58 -15.78 18.67
N PRO A 229 -8.98 -16.52 17.73
CA PRO A 229 -7.64 -16.22 17.21
C PRO A 229 -7.64 -14.91 16.41
N ASP A 230 -6.55 -14.14 16.44
CA ASP A 230 -6.42 -12.90 15.66
C ASP A 230 -6.65 -13.18 14.16
N PRO A 231 -7.65 -12.56 13.53
CA PRO A 231 -7.90 -12.73 12.10
C PRO A 231 -6.87 -12.05 11.19
N TYR A 232 -6.02 -11.13 11.67
CA TYR A 232 -4.93 -10.54 10.89
C TYR A 232 -3.77 -11.51 10.74
N MET A 233 -3.21 -11.59 9.52
CA MET A 233 -2.11 -12.51 9.18
C MET A 233 -0.82 -11.76 8.77
N GLY A 234 -0.79 -10.44 8.82
CA GLY A 234 0.32 -9.63 8.32
C GLY A 234 0.09 -9.01 6.93
N TYR A 235 1.11 -8.38 6.35
CA TYR A 235 1.01 -7.62 5.10
C TYR A 235 2.17 -7.86 4.12
N THR A 236 2.01 -7.43 2.86
CA THR A 236 3.14 -7.15 1.94
C THR A 236 2.97 -5.79 1.28
N SER A 237 4.09 -5.13 0.99
CA SER A 237 4.16 -3.87 0.24
C SER A 237 4.70 -4.13 -1.16
N ILE A 238 3.98 -3.68 -2.20
CA ILE A 238 4.31 -3.92 -3.61
C ILE A 238 4.44 -2.61 -4.39
N GLU A 239 5.36 -2.59 -5.36
CA GLU A 239 5.68 -1.39 -6.16
C GLU A 239 4.79 -1.23 -7.40
N ALA A 240 4.14 -2.30 -7.86
CA ALA A 240 3.08 -2.24 -8.85
C ALA A 240 1.70 -2.48 -8.21
N SER A 241 0.73 -1.65 -8.60
CA SER A 241 -0.62 -1.65 -8.06
C SER A 241 -1.52 -2.64 -8.79
N ASP A 242 -1.24 -3.93 -8.64
CA ASP A 242 -2.02 -5.01 -9.22
C ASP A 242 -2.61 -5.92 -8.12
N PRO A 243 -3.95 -6.01 -7.96
CA PRO A 243 -4.55 -6.83 -6.92
C PRO A 243 -4.37 -8.33 -7.16
N SER A 244 -4.02 -8.78 -8.37
CA SER A 244 -3.71 -10.20 -8.59
C SER A 244 -2.44 -10.63 -7.86
N THR A 245 -1.47 -9.73 -7.69
CA THR A 245 -0.27 -9.96 -6.87
C THR A 245 -0.64 -10.24 -5.41
N CYS A 246 -1.59 -9.50 -4.86
CA CYS A 246 -2.10 -9.75 -3.50
C CYS A 246 -2.85 -11.08 -3.41
N ALA A 247 -3.66 -11.44 -4.40
CA ALA A 247 -4.33 -12.74 -4.42
C ALA A 247 -3.33 -13.90 -4.45
N ILE A 248 -2.28 -13.82 -5.29
CA ILE A 248 -1.21 -14.82 -5.35
C ILE A 248 -0.47 -14.91 -4.01
N ALA A 249 -0.14 -13.78 -3.38
CA ALA A 249 0.49 -13.76 -2.05
C ALA A 249 -0.43 -14.37 -0.96
N CYS A 250 -1.74 -14.13 -1.01
CA CYS A 250 -2.75 -14.76 -0.14
C CYS A 250 -2.80 -16.29 -0.33
N GLU A 251 -2.72 -16.79 -1.56
CA GLU A 251 -2.60 -18.23 -1.84
C GLU A 251 -1.27 -18.81 -1.32
N GLN A 252 -0.14 -18.19 -1.63
CA GLN A 252 1.18 -18.72 -1.23
C GLN A 252 1.38 -18.68 0.29
N LYS A 253 0.84 -17.68 0.99
CA LYS A 253 0.83 -17.64 2.46
C LYS A 253 -0.03 -18.77 3.05
N THR A 254 -1.16 -19.09 2.42
CA THR A 254 -1.99 -20.25 2.79
C THR A 254 -1.24 -21.57 2.55
N ALA A 255 -0.59 -21.70 1.40
CA ALA A 255 0.21 -22.87 1.04
C ALA A 255 1.44 -23.05 1.96
N TYR A 256 2.09 -21.96 2.37
CA TYR A 256 3.16 -21.97 3.36
C TYR A 256 2.65 -22.43 4.73
N ASN A 257 1.55 -21.86 5.21
CA ASN A 257 0.96 -22.22 6.50
C ASN A 257 0.52 -23.70 6.53
N SER A 258 0.00 -24.25 5.43
CA SER A 258 -0.37 -25.67 5.34
C SER A 258 0.80 -26.65 5.53
N ARG A 259 2.04 -26.20 5.29
CA ARG A 259 3.28 -26.98 5.50
C ARG A 259 3.88 -26.77 6.90
N HIS A 260 3.38 -25.79 7.64
CA HIS A 260 3.83 -25.43 8.99
C HIS A 260 2.62 -25.37 9.95
N PRO A 261 1.86 -26.47 10.12
CA PRO A 261 0.72 -26.50 11.01
C PRO A 261 1.13 -26.31 12.47
N SER A 262 0.20 -25.84 13.28
CA SER A 262 0.32 -25.71 14.73
C SER A 262 0.50 -27.07 15.40
N ILE A 263 0.93 -27.06 16.67
CA ILE A 263 0.99 -28.25 17.53
C ILE A 263 -0.38 -28.93 17.74
N GLN A 264 -1.48 -28.26 17.38
CA GLN A 264 -2.84 -28.80 17.43
C GLN A 264 -3.29 -29.44 16.10
N GLY A 265 -2.42 -29.51 15.08
CA GLY A 265 -2.77 -30.06 13.76
C GLY A 265 -3.62 -29.11 12.92
N THR A 266 -3.46 -27.79 13.08
CA THR A 266 -4.27 -26.77 12.38
C THR A 266 -3.40 -25.71 11.71
N TYR A 267 -3.88 -25.14 10.61
CA TYR A 267 -3.21 -24.02 9.92
C TYR A 267 -4.15 -22.86 9.58
N ARG A 268 -3.56 -21.68 9.41
CA ARG A 268 -4.22 -20.39 9.13
C ARG A 268 -4.30 -20.15 7.62
N ALA A 269 -5.51 -20.04 7.06
CA ALA A 269 -5.75 -19.83 5.64
C ALA A 269 -6.21 -18.40 5.34
N CYS A 270 -5.64 -17.79 4.30
CA CYS A 270 -6.00 -16.44 3.86
C CYS A 270 -7.28 -16.49 3.00
N ASN A 271 -8.32 -15.81 3.48
CA ASN A 271 -9.67 -15.78 2.90
C ASN A 271 -10.13 -14.38 2.51
N PHE A 272 -9.39 -13.35 2.92
CA PHE A 272 -9.66 -11.97 2.60
C PHE A 272 -8.34 -11.19 2.55
N PHE A 273 -8.24 -10.23 1.64
CA PHE A 273 -7.15 -9.26 1.65
C PHE A 273 -7.65 -7.84 1.39
N ASN A 274 -7.05 -6.87 2.08
CA ASN A 274 -7.29 -5.46 1.84
C ASN A 274 -6.12 -4.88 1.02
N PHE A 275 -6.42 -4.43 -0.19
CA PHE A 275 -5.50 -3.76 -1.11
C PHE A 275 -5.74 -2.25 -1.04
N TYR A 276 -4.71 -1.46 -0.80
CA TYR A 276 -4.82 0.00 -0.74
C TYR A 276 -3.52 0.72 -1.12
N HIS A 277 -3.61 2.00 -1.47
CA HIS A 277 -2.46 2.85 -1.76
C HIS A 277 -2.17 3.80 -0.61
N LEU A 278 -0.91 3.79 -0.20
CA LEU A 278 -0.36 4.71 0.77
C LEU A 278 0.25 5.92 0.05
N TYR A 279 -0.06 7.11 0.55
CA TYR A 279 0.48 8.38 0.08
C TYR A 279 1.29 9.02 1.21
N LYS A 280 2.57 9.35 0.96
CA LYS A 280 3.41 10.13 1.88
C LYS A 280 3.39 11.58 1.43
N ASN A 281 3.02 12.50 2.33
CA ASN A 281 2.91 13.94 2.08
C ASN A 281 2.03 14.31 0.87
N GLY A 282 0.98 13.52 0.66
CA GLY A 282 0.04 13.67 -0.46
C GLY A 282 0.52 13.10 -1.80
N GLU A 283 1.68 12.45 -1.88
CA GLU A 283 2.23 11.87 -3.11
C GLU A 283 2.28 10.32 -3.05
N GLY A 284 2.07 9.66 -4.20
CA GLY A 284 1.78 8.22 -4.28
C GLY A 284 3.00 7.34 -4.00
N TYR A 285 3.04 6.72 -2.82
CA TYR A 285 4.24 6.10 -2.24
C TYR A 285 4.31 4.58 -2.49
N ARG A 286 3.39 3.76 -1.95
CA ARG A 286 3.40 2.30 -2.14
C ARG A 286 2.02 1.67 -2.01
N THR A 287 1.84 0.51 -2.65
CA THR A 287 0.64 -0.33 -2.50
C THR A 287 0.86 -1.32 -1.36
N ILE A 288 -0.16 -1.57 -0.55
CA ILE A 288 -0.15 -2.57 0.53
C ILE A 288 -1.23 -3.63 0.27
N CYS A 289 -0.90 -4.89 0.52
CA CYS A 289 -1.85 -5.99 0.69
C CYS A 289 -1.83 -6.42 2.18
N SER A 290 -2.91 -6.22 2.94
CA SER A 290 -3.06 -6.77 4.30
C SER A 290 -3.93 -8.03 4.26
N PHE A 291 -3.49 -9.12 4.91
CA PHE A 291 -4.09 -10.46 4.77
C PHE A 291 -4.87 -10.91 6.01
N TYR A 292 -5.98 -11.63 5.80
CA TYR A 292 -6.89 -12.02 6.88
C TYR A 292 -7.53 -13.42 6.74
N LEU A 293 -7.83 -14.03 7.89
CA LEU A 293 -8.57 -15.29 8.03
C LEU A 293 -10.05 -15.23 7.61
N ILE A 294 -10.64 -14.04 7.68
CA ILE A 294 -12.08 -13.79 7.47
C ILE A 294 -12.29 -12.47 6.72
N GLN A 295 -13.42 -12.36 6.03
CA GLN A 295 -13.87 -11.09 5.43
C GLN A 295 -14.13 -10.02 6.48
N PHE A 296 -13.81 -8.77 6.15
CA PHE A 296 -14.24 -7.58 6.88
C PHE A 296 -14.93 -6.62 5.92
N ASN A 297 -16.15 -6.20 6.28
CA ASN A 297 -16.90 -5.23 5.51
C ASN A 297 -16.46 -3.77 5.82
N SER A 298 -17.01 -2.83 5.07
CA SER A 298 -16.71 -1.39 5.19
C SER A 298 -16.87 -0.74 6.59
N SER A 299 -17.58 -1.34 7.57
CA SER A 299 -17.62 -0.78 8.94
C SER A 299 -16.31 -0.94 9.71
N TYR A 300 -15.40 -1.79 9.22
CA TYR A 300 -14.05 -1.97 9.76
C TYR A 300 -12.98 -1.20 8.96
N ALA A 301 -13.35 -0.46 7.91
CA ALA A 301 -12.44 0.31 7.07
C ALA A 301 -12.08 1.68 7.69
N THR A 302 -11.68 1.67 8.96
CA THR A 302 -11.54 2.85 9.83
C THR A 302 -10.12 3.42 9.90
N ASN A 303 -9.10 2.71 9.40
CA ASN A 303 -7.75 3.30 9.33
C ASN A 303 -7.63 4.18 8.08
N HIS A 304 -7.37 5.47 8.27
CA HIS A 304 -7.28 6.45 7.18
C HIS A 304 -5.85 6.97 6.92
N GLY A 305 -4.88 6.60 7.76
CA GLY A 305 -3.51 7.10 7.71
C GLY A 305 -2.92 7.38 9.09
N TYR A 306 -1.82 8.12 9.11
CA TYR A 306 -1.05 8.50 10.29
C TYR A 306 -0.29 9.81 10.04
N SER A 307 0.06 10.56 11.09
CA SER A 307 0.86 11.79 10.95
C SER A 307 1.78 11.97 12.14
N SER A 308 3.08 12.11 11.89
CA SER A 308 4.12 12.27 12.90
C SER A 308 5.36 12.93 12.29
N ASN A 309 6.21 13.52 13.13
CA ASN A 309 7.54 14.03 12.77
C ASN A 309 7.61 15.04 11.59
N GLY A 310 6.46 15.56 11.14
CA GLY A 310 6.33 16.46 9.98
C GLY A 310 5.85 15.76 8.69
N ASP A 311 5.80 14.42 8.69
CA ASP A 311 5.24 13.60 7.62
C ASP A 311 3.75 13.31 7.86
N THR A 312 3.01 13.11 6.76
CA THR A 312 1.60 12.73 6.75
C THR A 312 1.38 11.58 5.77
N TYR A 313 1.06 10.42 6.33
CA TYR A 313 0.68 9.22 5.61
C TYR A 313 -0.84 9.15 5.47
N THR A 314 -1.35 8.92 4.27
CA THR A 314 -2.81 8.81 4.02
C THR A 314 -3.15 7.62 3.14
N ILE A 315 -4.28 6.98 3.41
CA ILE A 315 -4.78 5.81 2.68
C ILE A 315 -5.82 6.26 1.65
N ALA A 316 -5.65 5.81 0.40
CA ALA A 316 -6.60 6.04 -0.68
C ALA A 316 -6.72 4.82 -1.59
N GLU A 317 -7.81 4.76 -2.36
CA GLU A 317 -8.11 3.63 -3.25
C GLU A 317 -8.01 2.26 -2.53
N SER A 318 -8.67 2.17 -1.37
CA SER A 318 -8.77 0.94 -0.59
C SER A 318 -9.90 0.04 -1.10
N TYR A 319 -9.65 -1.26 -1.15
CA TYR A 319 -10.58 -2.29 -1.59
C TYR A 319 -10.42 -3.55 -0.73
N GLY A 320 -11.53 -4.21 -0.42
CA GLY A 320 -11.56 -5.51 0.23
C GLY A 320 -11.81 -6.61 -0.80
N TYR A 321 -10.99 -7.65 -0.81
CA TYR A 321 -11.12 -8.79 -1.71
C TYR A 321 -11.43 -10.06 -0.90
N THR A 322 -12.62 -10.61 -1.05
CA THR A 322 -13.10 -11.80 -0.33
C THR A 322 -13.04 -13.03 -1.20
N ARG A 323 -12.38 -14.10 -0.72
CA ARG A 323 -12.31 -15.39 -1.40
C ARG A 323 -13.72 -15.99 -1.56
N VAL A 324 -14.11 -16.33 -2.79
CA VAL A 324 -15.44 -16.86 -3.14
C VAL A 324 -15.76 -18.17 -2.40
N VAL A 325 -14.77 -19.05 -2.24
CA VAL A 325 -14.87 -20.30 -1.47
C VAL A 325 -13.95 -20.21 -0.26
N GLN A 326 -14.49 -19.84 0.89
CA GLN A 326 -13.73 -19.72 2.15
C GLN A 326 -13.07 -21.06 2.53
N GLN A 327 -11.81 -21.02 2.97
CA GLN A 327 -11.07 -22.18 3.46
C GLN A 327 -11.11 -22.26 5.00
N GLY A 328 -11.41 -23.45 5.53
CA GLY A 328 -11.45 -23.72 6.97
C GLY A 328 -12.67 -23.13 7.68
N ASP A 329 -12.84 -23.49 8.95
CA ASP A 329 -13.83 -22.82 9.80
C ASP A 329 -13.28 -21.44 10.20
N GLY A 330 -13.82 -20.40 9.58
CA GLY A 330 -13.39 -19.01 9.77
C GLY A 330 -11.88 -18.79 9.55
N GLY A 331 -11.28 -19.49 8.58
CA GLY A 331 -9.85 -19.42 8.27
C GLY A 331 -8.95 -20.40 9.02
N ILE A 332 -9.48 -21.23 9.92
CA ILE A 332 -8.71 -22.31 10.56
C ILE A 332 -9.02 -23.64 9.86
N VAL A 333 -7.99 -24.27 9.30
CA VAL A 333 -8.09 -25.57 8.62
C VAL A 333 -7.44 -26.64 9.49
N ALA A 334 -8.08 -27.81 9.62
CA ALA A 334 -7.49 -28.99 10.26
C ALA A 334 -6.76 -29.88 9.23
N VAL A 335 -5.70 -30.56 9.67
CA VAL A 335 -4.85 -31.48 8.89
C VAL A 335 -5.27 -32.93 9.12
#